data_AF-A0AA38CK82-F1
#
_entry.id   AF-A0AA38CK82-F1
#
_cell.length_a   1.000
_cell.length_b   1.000
_cell.length_c   1.000
_cell.angle_alpha   90.00
_cell.angle_beta   90.00
_cell.angle_gamma   90.00
#
_symmetry.space_group_name_H-M   'P 1'
#
loop_
_entity.id
_entity.type
_entity.pdbx_description
1 polymer ?
#
loop_
_entity_poly.entity_id
_entity_poly.type
_entity_poly.pdbx_seq_one_letter_code
_entity_poly.pdbx_strand_id
1 'polypeptide(L)'
;LMGAAVVLAANSGGAWTPIGDVTTTMLWIHGHISSLKTIQDLFLPSLVSLVVPLALISLTSGIEERKEEVPSSISSEEMAPRGQLVFGVGIALLLFVPVFKAVTGLPPYLGMLFGLGILWLLIDAIHYGDSSRQRLKVPQALSRIDTQGTLFFLGILLSVGSLEAAGILKDLANYIDAHISSVELVASVIGIVSAVIDNVTLVAATMGMYDISSFPMDAELWQLIAFCAGTGGSIFVIGSAAGVVFMGMEKADFLWYMKKVSGFAFVGYAAGIAAYLAAHNFHGSLSTITVQLPLFSSS
;
A
#
# COMPACT_ATOMS: atom_id res chain seq x y z
N LEU A 1 4.60 19.10 -9.96
CA LEU A 1 4.53 17.81 -10.69
C LEU A 1 5.44 16.76 -10.06
N MET A 2 6.69 17.07 -9.72
CA MET A 2 7.59 16.11 -9.03
C MET A 2 7.03 15.61 -7.70
N GLY A 3 6.49 16.48 -6.84
CA GLY A 3 5.83 16.02 -5.61
C GLY A 3 4.61 15.12 -5.86
N ALA A 4 3.85 15.36 -6.93
CA ALA A 4 2.77 14.46 -7.33
C ALA A 4 3.30 13.11 -7.82
N ALA A 5 4.42 13.08 -8.55
CA ALA A 5 5.11 11.86 -8.92
C ALA A 5 5.56 11.04 -7.68
N VAL A 6 5.95 11.71 -6.59
CA VAL A 6 6.24 11.05 -5.31
C VAL A 6 4.99 10.41 -4.71
N VAL A 7 3.81 11.04 -4.80
CA VAL A 7 2.54 10.43 -4.36
C VAL A 7 2.23 9.16 -5.17
N LEU A 8 2.40 9.20 -6.49
CA LEU A 8 2.20 8.03 -7.36
C LEU A 8 3.17 6.89 -7.00
N ALA A 9 4.44 7.23 -6.75
CA ALA A 9 5.47 6.28 -6.35
C ALA A 9 5.23 5.67 -4.98
N ALA A 10 4.81 6.47 -3.99
CA ALA A 10 4.52 6.00 -2.64
C ALA A 10 3.37 4.99 -2.65
N ASN A 11 2.25 5.34 -3.29
CA ASN A 11 1.07 4.48 -3.33
C ASN A 11 1.31 3.19 -4.14
N SER A 12 1.92 3.30 -5.33
CA SER A 12 2.25 2.13 -6.15
C SER A 12 3.28 1.23 -5.46
N GLY A 13 4.29 1.84 -4.82
CA GLY A 13 5.34 1.14 -4.07
C GLY A 13 4.83 0.46 -2.79
N GLY A 14 3.77 0.97 -2.18
CA GLY A 14 3.13 0.34 -1.03
C GLY A 14 2.29 -0.88 -1.40
N ALA A 15 1.58 -0.81 -2.53
CA ALA A 15 0.56 -1.79 -2.91
C ALA A 15 1.08 -3.23 -3.16
N TRP A 16 2.34 -3.42 -3.54
CA TRP A 16 2.87 -4.75 -3.90
C TRP A 16 3.47 -5.55 -2.74
N THR A 17 3.50 -4.99 -1.53
CA THR A 17 4.00 -5.68 -0.34
C THR A 17 2.97 -5.69 0.78
N PRO A 18 2.95 -6.73 1.64
CA PRO A 18 2.00 -6.84 2.74
C PRO A 18 2.22 -5.83 3.87
N ILE A 19 3.31 -5.03 3.85
CA ILE A 19 3.63 -4.02 4.87
C ILE A 19 3.68 -2.62 4.25
N GLY A 20 3.62 -2.53 2.91
CA GLY A 20 3.86 -1.28 2.20
C GLY A 20 2.74 -0.26 2.35
N ASP A 21 1.49 -0.71 2.58
CA ASP A 21 0.36 0.16 2.86
C ASP A 21 -0.48 -0.40 4.04
N VAL A 22 -1.24 0.48 4.70
CA VAL A 22 -2.13 0.08 5.80
C VAL A 22 -3.19 -0.90 5.30
N THR A 23 -3.70 -0.73 4.07
CA THR A 23 -4.70 -1.62 3.47
C THR A 23 -4.14 -3.01 3.19
N THR A 24 -2.93 -3.12 2.65
CA THR A 24 -2.28 -4.42 2.41
C THR A 24 -1.92 -5.12 3.72
N THR A 25 -1.47 -4.34 4.71
CA THR A 25 -1.22 -4.86 6.06
C THR A 25 -2.50 -5.39 6.71
N MET A 26 -3.62 -4.68 6.54
CA MET A 26 -4.92 -5.08 7.06
C MET A 26 -5.40 -6.40 6.46
N LEU A 27 -5.40 -6.52 5.12
CA LEU A 27 -5.73 -7.76 4.42
C LEU A 27 -4.81 -8.92 4.85
N TRP A 28 -3.53 -8.63 5.06
CA TRP A 28 -2.57 -9.63 5.49
C TRP A 28 -2.82 -10.11 6.91
N ILE A 29 -3.10 -9.22 7.86
CA ILE A 29 -3.42 -9.58 9.26
C ILE A 29 -4.66 -10.47 9.33
N HIS A 30 -5.69 -10.16 8.53
CA HIS A 30 -6.93 -10.94 8.46
C HIS A 30 -6.84 -12.21 7.60
N GLY A 31 -5.68 -12.48 6.97
CA GLY A 31 -5.44 -13.71 6.23
C GLY A 31 -6.04 -13.74 4.82
N HIS A 32 -6.46 -12.60 4.28
CA HIS A 32 -6.97 -12.51 2.91
C HIS A 32 -5.85 -12.59 1.86
N ILE A 33 -4.64 -12.14 2.20
CA ILE A 33 -3.46 -12.21 1.35
C ILE A 33 -2.27 -12.85 2.07
N SER A 34 -1.33 -13.42 1.31
CA SER A 34 -0.04 -13.91 1.78
C SER A 34 1.12 -13.12 1.20
N SER A 35 2.25 -13.08 1.92
CA SER A 35 3.37 -12.21 1.57
C SER A 35 4.00 -12.55 0.22
N LEU A 36 4.23 -13.84 -0.04
CA LEU A 36 4.90 -14.29 -1.25
C LEU A 36 4.02 -14.09 -2.48
N LYS A 37 2.74 -14.47 -2.37
CA LYS A 37 1.79 -14.38 -3.48
C LYS A 37 1.49 -12.94 -3.86
N THR A 38 1.32 -12.06 -2.87
CA THR A 38 1.16 -10.61 -3.12
C THR A 38 2.36 -10.00 -3.83
N ILE A 39 3.59 -10.32 -3.41
CA ILE A 39 4.78 -9.82 -4.11
C ILE A 39 4.81 -10.32 -5.56
N GLN A 40 4.52 -11.61 -5.79
CA GLN A 40 4.53 -12.19 -7.14
C GLN A 40 3.46 -11.59 -8.05
N ASP A 41 2.25 -11.44 -7.54
CA ASP A 41 1.10 -11.01 -8.33
C ASP A 41 1.08 -9.50 -8.54
N LEU A 42 1.52 -8.71 -7.56
CA LEU A 42 1.34 -7.25 -7.56
C LEU A 42 2.60 -6.45 -7.91
N PHE A 43 3.79 -7.05 -7.88
CA PHE A 43 5.02 -6.30 -8.21
C PHE A 43 4.96 -5.70 -9.62
N LEU A 44 4.60 -6.50 -10.62
CA LEU A 44 4.52 -6.03 -12.01
C LEU A 44 3.37 -5.02 -12.20
N PRO A 45 2.13 -5.27 -11.75
CA PRO A 45 1.05 -4.27 -11.77
C PRO A 45 1.41 -2.94 -11.12
N SER A 46 2.01 -2.96 -9.92
CA SER A 46 2.48 -1.76 -9.22
C SER A 46 3.59 -1.03 -9.95
N LEU A 47 4.50 -1.76 -10.58
CA LEU A 47 5.55 -1.15 -11.40
C LEU A 47 4.93 -0.47 -12.63
N VAL A 48 3.97 -1.10 -13.30
CA VAL A 48 3.27 -0.53 -14.44
C VAL A 48 2.45 0.70 -14.03
N SER A 49 1.72 0.62 -12.91
CA SER A 49 0.93 1.74 -12.40
C SER A 49 1.77 2.96 -12.01
N LEU A 50 3.05 2.75 -11.71
CA LEU A 50 4.02 3.81 -11.49
C LEU A 50 4.63 4.33 -12.80
N VAL A 51 5.18 3.44 -13.62
CA VAL A 51 5.99 3.82 -14.80
C VAL A 51 5.13 4.52 -15.85
N VAL A 52 3.90 4.04 -16.09
CA VAL A 52 3.01 4.62 -17.11
C VAL A 52 2.69 6.09 -16.86
N PRO A 53 2.17 6.51 -15.69
CA PRO A 53 1.88 7.92 -15.47
C PRO A 53 3.15 8.77 -15.43
N LEU A 54 4.27 8.27 -14.90
CA LEU A 54 5.53 9.01 -14.91
C LEU A 54 6.05 9.25 -16.32
N ALA A 55 5.99 8.23 -17.19
CA ALA A 55 6.36 8.36 -18.60
C ALA A 55 5.46 9.37 -19.30
N LEU A 56 4.14 9.31 -19.11
CA LEU A 56 3.20 10.26 -19.70
C LEU A 56 3.44 11.70 -19.21
N ILE A 57 3.66 11.89 -17.91
CA ILE A 57 4.02 13.19 -17.33
C ILE A 57 5.33 13.67 -17.96
N SER A 58 6.36 12.83 -18.05
CA SER A 58 7.66 13.19 -18.64
C SER A 58 7.53 13.62 -20.11
N LEU A 59 6.71 12.93 -20.90
CA LEU A 59 6.51 13.21 -22.32
C LEU A 59 5.66 14.46 -22.58
N THR A 60 4.69 14.75 -21.71
CA THR A 60 3.72 15.84 -21.91
C THR A 60 4.11 17.14 -21.21
N SER A 61 4.87 17.06 -20.11
CA SER A 61 5.14 18.21 -19.26
C SER A 61 6.24 19.12 -19.80
N GLY A 62 6.85 18.78 -20.95
CA GLY A 62 7.91 19.56 -21.58
C GLY A 62 8.83 20.16 -20.53
N ILE A 63 9.43 19.28 -19.70
CA ILE A 63 10.25 19.70 -18.56
C ILE A 63 11.40 20.50 -19.14
N GLU A 64 11.20 21.82 -19.27
CA GLU A 64 12.31 22.74 -19.40
C GLU A 64 13.19 22.41 -18.20
N GLU A 65 14.45 22.10 -18.46
CA GLU A 65 15.48 22.00 -17.44
C GLU A 65 15.59 23.38 -16.78
N ARG A 66 14.65 23.67 -15.88
CA ARG A 66 14.84 24.72 -14.91
C ARG A 66 15.92 24.15 -14.01
N LYS A 67 17.17 24.49 -14.32
CA LYS A 67 18.27 24.45 -13.36
C LYS A 67 17.83 25.35 -12.22
N GLU A 68 17.05 24.80 -11.30
CA GLU A 68 17.00 25.34 -9.97
C GLU A 68 18.42 25.22 -9.46
N GLU A 69 19.07 26.36 -9.27
CA GLU A 69 20.31 26.42 -8.51
C GLU A 69 19.99 25.75 -7.17
N VAL A 70 20.48 24.52 -6.98
CA VAL A 70 20.39 23.83 -5.70
C VAL A 70 20.94 24.82 -4.68
N PRO A 71 20.14 25.32 -3.73
CA PRO A 71 20.63 26.27 -2.76
C PRO A 71 21.85 25.62 -2.10
N SER A 72 23.00 26.28 -2.16
CA SER A 72 24.23 25.84 -1.48
C SER A 72 24.08 25.75 0.04
N SER A 73 22.89 26.07 0.56
CA SER A 73 22.44 25.99 1.94
C SER A 73 21.64 24.74 2.29
N ILE A 74 21.57 23.70 1.44
CA ILE A 74 21.36 22.35 1.99
C ILE A 74 22.65 22.03 2.75
N SER A 75 22.75 22.55 3.97
CA SER A 75 23.64 22.01 4.97
C SER A 75 23.36 20.52 4.96
N SER A 76 24.30 19.75 4.43
CA SER A 76 24.40 18.34 4.69
C SER A 76 24.38 18.24 6.21
N GLU A 77 23.23 17.96 6.80
CA GLU A 77 23.19 17.58 8.21
C GLU A 77 24.22 16.45 8.31
N GLU A 78 25.30 16.68 9.07
CA GLU A 78 26.30 15.66 9.25
C GLU A 78 25.56 14.41 9.73
N MET A 79 25.68 13.36 8.93
CA MET A 79 25.04 12.09 9.19
C MET A 79 25.34 11.71 10.64
N ALA A 80 24.29 11.54 11.45
CA ALA A 80 24.47 11.20 12.86
C ALA A 80 25.44 10.01 12.97
N PRO A 81 26.33 9.97 13.98
CA PRO A 81 27.28 8.88 14.15
C PRO A 81 26.52 7.55 14.14
N ARG A 82 26.96 6.63 13.28
CA ARG A 82 26.32 5.32 13.04
C ARG A 82 24.89 5.39 12.47
N GLY A 83 24.48 6.49 11.85
CA GLY A 83 23.19 6.63 11.18
C GLY A 83 22.95 5.58 10.09
N GLN A 84 24.00 5.23 9.32
CA GLN A 84 23.94 4.13 8.34
C GLN A 84 23.67 2.76 8.99
N LEU A 85 24.18 2.52 10.21
CA LEU A 85 23.93 1.30 10.96
C LEU A 85 22.47 1.25 11.39
N VAL A 86 21.96 2.33 12.00
CA VAL A 86 20.55 2.43 12.41
C VAL A 86 19.62 2.25 11.21
N PHE A 87 19.93 2.86 10.06
CA PHE A 87 19.20 2.71 8.82
C PHE A 87 19.21 1.27 8.30
N GLY A 88 20.39 0.65 8.21
CA GLY A 88 20.53 -0.74 7.75
C GLY A 88 19.81 -1.75 8.66
N VAL A 89 19.90 -1.57 9.98
CA VAL A 89 19.16 -2.37 10.95
C VAL A 89 17.66 -2.13 10.84
N GLY A 90 17.23 -0.89 10.64
CA GLY A 90 15.82 -0.57 10.39
C GLY A 90 15.25 -1.31 9.19
N ILE A 91 15.95 -1.30 8.04
CA ILE A 91 15.55 -2.06 6.85
C ILE A 91 15.53 -3.56 7.15
N ALA A 92 16.57 -4.10 7.79
CA ALA A 92 16.63 -5.52 8.14
C ALA A 92 15.45 -5.95 9.03
N LEU A 93 15.06 -5.11 10.00
CA LEU A 93 13.93 -5.37 10.89
C LEU A 93 12.58 -5.26 10.16
N LEU A 94 12.44 -4.34 9.20
CA LEU A 94 11.24 -4.27 8.35
C LEU A 94 11.09 -5.53 7.49
N LEU A 95 12.18 -5.99 6.86
CA LEU A 95 12.20 -7.22 6.06
C LEU A 95 12.05 -8.49 6.92
N PHE A 96 12.35 -8.42 8.22
CA PHE A 96 12.16 -9.52 9.16
C PHE A 96 10.68 -9.79 9.47
N VAL A 97 9.79 -8.78 9.41
CA VAL A 97 8.38 -8.95 9.82
C VAL A 97 7.62 -10.02 9.01
N PRO A 98 7.72 -10.09 7.67
CA PRO A 98 7.13 -11.19 6.89
C PRO A 98 7.70 -12.56 7.26
N VAL A 99 9.02 -12.63 7.49
CA VAL A 99 9.71 -13.86 7.90
C VAL A 99 9.23 -14.31 9.29
N PHE A 100 9.11 -13.38 10.23
CA PHE A 100 8.60 -13.64 11.57
C PHE A 100 7.20 -14.24 11.53
N LYS A 101 6.27 -13.65 10.80
CA LYS A 101 4.90 -14.19 10.66
C LYS A 101 4.94 -15.59 10.05
N ALA A 102 5.70 -15.79 8.97
CA ALA A 102 5.75 -17.07 8.26
C ALA A 102 6.31 -18.21 9.14
N VAL A 103 7.32 -17.94 9.97
CA VAL A 103 7.97 -18.95 10.81
C VAL A 103 7.19 -19.19 12.11
N THR A 104 6.67 -18.13 12.74
CA THR A 104 6.04 -18.23 14.07
C THR A 104 4.54 -18.43 14.04
N GLY A 105 3.87 -18.08 12.94
CA GLY A 105 2.40 -18.01 12.86
C GLY A 105 1.78 -16.86 13.68
N LEU A 106 2.59 -16.03 14.34
CA LEU A 106 2.11 -14.94 15.17
C LEU A 106 1.71 -13.72 14.32
N PRO A 107 0.80 -12.86 14.82
CA PRO A 107 0.42 -11.64 14.13
C PRO A 107 1.61 -10.72 13.79
N PRO A 108 1.61 -10.06 12.61
CA PRO A 108 2.67 -9.14 12.17
C PRO A 108 3.07 -8.06 13.16
N TYR A 109 2.10 -7.50 13.89
CA TYR A 109 2.35 -6.40 14.82
C TYR A 109 3.31 -6.79 15.96
N LEU A 110 3.33 -8.06 16.36
CA LEU A 110 4.30 -8.55 17.35
C LEU A 110 5.73 -8.50 16.79
N GLY A 111 5.91 -8.87 15.52
CA GLY A 111 7.18 -8.75 14.82
C GLY A 111 7.63 -7.28 14.67
N MET A 112 6.68 -6.38 14.34
CA MET A 112 6.94 -4.94 14.26
C MET A 112 7.37 -4.35 15.61
N LEU A 113 6.67 -4.68 16.70
CA LEU A 113 7.00 -4.23 18.06
C LEU A 113 8.34 -4.81 18.54
N PHE A 114 8.61 -6.08 18.23
CA PHE A 114 9.90 -6.70 18.53
C PHE A 114 11.04 -6.01 17.80
N GLY A 115 10.89 -5.74 16.50
CA GLY A 115 11.85 -4.99 15.71
C GLY A 115 12.08 -3.60 16.27
N LEU A 116 11.00 -2.88 16.59
CA LEU A 116 11.09 -1.57 17.23
C LEU A 116 11.85 -1.62 18.56
N GLY A 117 11.63 -2.65 19.38
CA GLY A 117 12.37 -2.87 20.63
C GLY A 117 13.88 -3.08 20.41
N ILE A 118 14.28 -3.86 19.39
CA ILE A 118 15.68 -4.04 19.03
C ILE A 118 16.30 -2.72 18.55
N LEU A 119 15.60 -2.02 17.66
CA LEU A 119 16.06 -0.73 17.12
C LEU A 119 16.23 0.29 18.25
N TRP A 120 15.31 0.29 19.22
CA TRP A 120 15.41 1.11 20.40
C TRP A 120 16.66 0.80 21.23
N LEU A 121 16.87 -0.47 21.63
CA LEU A 121 18.05 -0.87 22.40
C LEU A 121 19.35 -0.45 21.70
N LEU A 122 19.41 -0.60 20.38
CA LEU A 122 20.55 -0.18 19.57
C LEU A 122 20.77 1.33 19.60
N ILE A 123 19.72 2.12 19.39
CA ILE A 123 19.81 3.59 19.41
C ILE A 123 20.25 4.09 20.79
N ASP A 124 19.68 3.54 21.85
CA ASP A 124 20.03 3.90 23.23
C ASP A 124 21.47 3.50 23.56
N ALA A 125 21.95 2.34 23.09
CA ALA A 125 23.34 1.92 23.23
C ALA A 125 24.31 2.83 22.46
N ILE A 126 23.95 3.28 21.25
CA ILE A 126 24.78 4.19 20.43
C ILE A 126 24.91 5.56 21.09
N HIS A 127 23.84 6.07 21.73
CA HIS A 127 23.79 7.41 22.33
C HIS A 127 23.96 7.39 23.86
N TYR A 128 24.49 6.30 24.41
CA TYR A 128 24.73 6.16 25.84
C TYR A 128 25.73 7.22 26.32
N GLY A 129 25.35 8.02 27.33
CA GLY A 129 26.21 9.05 27.93
C GLY A 129 26.20 10.43 27.25
N ASP A 130 25.49 10.61 26.12
CA ASP A 130 25.39 11.91 25.44
C ASP A 130 24.04 12.60 25.75
N SER A 131 24.06 13.51 26.74
CA SER A 131 22.88 14.27 27.18
C SER A 131 22.39 15.28 26.15
N SER A 132 23.19 15.63 25.13
CA SER A 132 22.85 16.63 24.11
C SER A 132 21.92 16.09 23.02
N ARG A 133 21.73 14.77 22.94
CA ARG A 133 21.02 14.07 21.85
C ARG A 133 19.78 13.30 22.28
N GLN A 134 19.12 13.73 23.37
CA GLN A 134 17.87 13.11 23.83
C GLN A 134 16.77 13.06 22.74
N ARG A 135 16.80 14.01 21.78
CA ARG A 135 15.89 14.06 20.61
C ARG A 135 15.92 12.82 19.72
N LEU A 136 16.98 12.02 19.78
CA LEU A 136 17.14 10.78 19.01
C LEU A 136 16.63 9.55 19.75
N LYS A 137 16.22 9.68 21.02
CA LYS A 137 15.71 8.57 21.83
C LYS A 137 14.26 8.23 21.46
N VAL A 138 13.95 6.94 21.47
CA VAL A 138 12.65 6.39 21.04
C VAL A 138 11.44 6.96 21.81
N PRO A 139 11.47 7.30 23.11
CA PRO A 139 10.34 7.94 23.78
C PRO A 139 9.88 9.25 23.12
N GLN A 140 10.82 10.00 22.52
CA GLN A 140 10.53 11.26 21.82
C GLN A 140 10.07 11.04 20.37
N ALA A 141 10.33 9.86 19.79
CA ALA A 141 9.71 9.40 18.55
C ALA A 141 8.30 8.85 18.81
N LEU A 142 8.10 8.11 19.90
CA LEU A 142 6.80 7.60 20.36
C LEU A 142 5.85 8.73 20.80
N SER A 143 6.37 9.84 21.31
CA SER A 143 5.55 11.03 21.61
C SER A 143 4.96 11.69 20.36
N ARG A 144 5.36 11.27 19.15
CA ARG A 144 4.75 11.69 17.88
C ARG A 144 3.66 10.74 17.40
N ILE A 145 3.29 9.71 18.16
CA ILE A 145 2.14 8.87 17.82
C ILE A 145 0.88 9.74 17.85
N ASP A 146 0.19 9.77 16.71
CA ASP A 146 -1.08 10.46 16.58
C ASP A 146 -2.21 9.63 17.21
N THR A 147 -2.40 9.85 18.50
CA THR A 147 -3.49 9.22 19.27
C THR A 147 -4.88 9.62 18.74
N GLN A 148 -5.04 10.84 18.22
CA GLN A 148 -6.30 11.31 17.65
C GLN A 148 -6.61 10.57 16.35
N GLY A 149 -5.63 10.47 15.44
CA GLY A 149 -5.75 9.67 14.21
C GLY A 149 -6.08 8.21 14.51
N THR A 150 -5.44 7.62 15.52
CA THR A 150 -5.71 6.23 15.94
C THR A 150 -7.16 6.03 16.42
N LEU A 151 -7.67 6.93 17.27
CA LEU A 151 -9.05 6.88 17.76
C LEU A 151 -10.08 7.13 16.64
N PHE A 152 -9.73 7.98 15.66
CA PHE A 152 -10.55 8.21 14.48
C PHE A 152 -10.71 6.93 13.64
N PHE A 153 -9.61 6.24 13.31
CA PHE A 153 -9.67 4.96 12.59
C PHE A 153 -10.43 3.90 13.38
N LEU A 154 -10.22 3.82 14.71
CA LEU A 154 -10.99 2.92 15.57
C LEU A 154 -12.51 3.17 15.45
N GLY A 155 -12.94 4.43 15.52
CA GLY A 155 -14.34 4.81 15.38
C GLY A 155 -14.95 4.40 14.04
N ILE A 156 -14.20 4.57 12.94
CA ILE A 156 -14.68 4.15 11.63
C ILE A 156 -14.76 2.63 11.52
N LEU A 157 -13.74 1.89 11.97
CA LEU A 157 -13.74 0.43 11.93
C LEU A 157 -14.89 -0.16 12.78
N LEU A 158 -15.20 0.44 13.94
CA LEU A 158 -16.36 0.05 14.74
C LEU A 158 -17.69 0.33 14.03
N SER A 159 -17.77 1.42 13.26
CA SER A 159 -18.95 1.75 12.47
C SER A 159 -19.15 0.76 11.32
N VAL A 160 -18.07 0.41 10.61
CA VAL A 160 -18.09 -0.64 9.58
C VAL A 160 -18.47 -1.99 10.20
N GLY A 161 -17.90 -2.36 11.34
CA GLY A 161 -18.25 -3.60 12.06
C GLY A 161 -19.71 -3.63 12.52
N SER A 162 -20.31 -2.48 12.83
CA SER A 162 -21.76 -2.38 13.11
C SER A 162 -22.61 -2.67 11.87
N LEU A 163 -22.21 -2.14 10.70
CA LEU A 163 -22.88 -2.42 9.42
C LEU A 163 -22.74 -3.90 9.02
N GLU A 164 -21.59 -4.50 9.28
CA GLU A 164 -21.34 -5.93 9.08
C GLU A 164 -22.25 -6.77 9.99
N ALA A 165 -22.26 -6.48 11.30
CA ALA A 165 -23.08 -7.19 12.27
C ALA A 165 -24.59 -7.03 12.02
N ALA A 166 -25.01 -5.91 11.43
CA ALA A 166 -26.38 -5.67 11.01
C ALA A 166 -26.76 -6.40 9.70
N GLY A 167 -25.82 -7.05 9.02
CA GLY A 167 -26.04 -7.74 7.74
C GLY A 167 -26.06 -6.84 6.51
N ILE A 168 -25.94 -5.51 6.67
CA ILE A 168 -26.06 -4.53 5.58
C ILE A 168 -24.95 -4.73 4.54
N LEU A 169 -23.71 -5.01 4.98
CA LEU A 169 -22.60 -5.28 4.06
C LEU A 169 -22.83 -6.56 3.26
N LYS A 170 -23.42 -7.59 3.87
CA LYS A 170 -23.78 -8.84 3.18
C LYS A 170 -24.85 -8.61 2.11
N ASP A 171 -25.87 -7.82 2.44
CA ASP A 171 -26.93 -7.46 1.49
C ASP A 171 -26.38 -6.63 0.33
N LEU A 172 -25.47 -5.70 0.60
CA LEU A 172 -24.79 -4.92 -0.42
C LEU A 172 -23.93 -5.81 -1.33
N ALA A 173 -23.19 -6.77 -0.77
CA ALA A 173 -22.40 -7.73 -1.53
C ALA A 173 -23.29 -8.55 -2.48
N ASN A 174 -24.38 -9.11 -1.95
CA ASN A 174 -25.34 -9.88 -2.76
C ASN A 174 -25.96 -9.03 -3.87
N TYR A 175 -26.26 -7.75 -3.60
CA TYR A 175 -26.78 -6.82 -4.60
C TYR A 175 -25.75 -6.57 -5.71
N ILE A 176 -24.48 -6.35 -5.35
CA ILE A 176 -23.39 -6.15 -6.30
C ILE A 176 -23.20 -7.40 -7.15
N ASP A 177 -23.07 -8.57 -6.53
CA ASP A 177 -22.81 -9.85 -7.23
C ASP A 177 -23.97 -10.24 -8.17
N ALA A 178 -25.20 -9.82 -7.86
CA ALA A 178 -26.36 -10.02 -8.73
C ALA A 178 -26.34 -9.16 -10.00
N HIS A 179 -25.64 -8.02 -9.99
CA HIS A 179 -25.58 -7.06 -11.11
C HIS A 179 -24.22 -7.00 -11.81
N ILE A 180 -23.15 -7.38 -11.11
CA ILE A 180 -21.76 -7.33 -11.55
C ILE A 180 -21.17 -8.72 -11.34
N SER A 181 -21.00 -9.47 -12.42
CA SER A 181 -20.47 -10.83 -12.34
C SER A 181 -18.94 -10.90 -12.29
N SER A 182 -18.23 -9.81 -12.61
CA SER A 182 -16.78 -9.77 -12.67
C SER A 182 -16.15 -9.20 -11.40
N VAL A 183 -15.39 -10.04 -10.71
CA VAL A 183 -14.61 -9.71 -9.51
C VAL A 183 -13.63 -8.57 -9.81
N GLU A 184 -13.09 -8.55 -11.02
CA GLU A 184 -12.17 -7.54 -11.51
C GLU A 184 -12.84 -6.17 -11.57
N LEU A 185 -14.10 -6.11 -12.00
CA LEU A 185 -14.86 -4.87 -12.08
C LEU A 185 -15.23 -4.39 -10.68
N VAL A 186 -15.66 -5.30 -9.79
CA VAL A 186 -15.93 -4.98 -8.39
C VAL A 186 -14.71 -4.34 -7.73
N ALA A 187 -13.55 -5.00 -7.82
CA ALA A 187 -12.31 -4.47 -7.26
C ALA A 187 -11.88 -3.14 -7.91
N SER A 188 -12.04 -3.01 -9.22
CA SER A 188 -11.72 -1.78 -9.95
C SER A 188 -12.60 -0.60 -9.53
N VAL A 189 -13.89 -0.83 -9.31
CA VAL A 189 -14.82 0.20 -8.84
C VAL A 189 -14.51 0.58 -7.39
N ILE A 190 -14.25 -0.41 -6.54
CA ILE A 190 -13.82 -0.17 -5.15
C ILE A 190 -12.57 0.72 -5.12
N GLY A 191 -11.54 0.43 -5.92
CA GLY A 191 -10.35 1.28 -5.97
C GLY A 191 -10.63 2.71 -6.44
N ILE A 192 -11.52 2.92 -7.43
CA ILE A 192 -11.92 4.27 -7.85
C ILE A 192 -12.68 5.00 -6.72
N VAL A 193 -13.59 4.31 -6.04
CA VAL A 193 -14.32 4.86 -4.88
C VAL A 193 -13.35 5.23 -3.74
N SER A 194 -12.26 4.47 -3.57
CA SER A 194 -11.19 4.77 -2.61
C SER A 194 -10.43 6.06 -2.89
N ALA A 195 -10.56 6.65 -4.10
CA ALA A 195 -10.01 7.97 -4.38
C ALA A 195 -10.74 9.08 -3.62
N VAL A 196 -11.97 8.83 -3.17
CA VAL A 196 -12.82 9.80 -2.45
C VAL A 196 -13.03 9.39 -1.00
N ILE A 197 -13.22 8.09 -0.76
CA ILE A 197 -13.41 7.50 0.56
C ILE A 197 -12.07 6.92 1.04
N ASP A 198 -11.78 7.04 2.33
CA ASP A 198 -10.55 6.48 2.91
C ASP A 198 -10.39 4.98 2.56
N ASN A 199 -9.21 4.64 2.01
CA ASN A 199 -8.93 3.30 1.50
C ASN A 199 -8.97 2.21 2.58
N VAL A 200 -8.59 2.53 3.83
CA VAL A 200 -8.66 1.61 4.97
C VAL A 200 -10.12 1.25 5.26
N THR A 201 -11.00 2.25 5.24
CA THR A 201 -12.44 2.04 5.50
C THR A 201 -13.11 1.19 4.44
N LEU A 202 -12.74 1.39 3.17
CA LEU A 202 -13.35 0.67 2.07
C LEU A 202 -12.87 -0.78 2.00
N VAL A 203 -11.59 -1.02 2.31
CA VAL A 203 -11.05 -2.39 2.45
C VAL A 203 -11.67 -3.10 3.64
N ALA A 204 -11.85 -2.42 4.78
CA ALA A 204 -12.57 -2.97 5.93
C ALA A 204 -14.02 -3.36 5.57
N ALA A 205 -14.74 -2.49 4.86
CA ALA A 205 -16.09 -2.80 4.39
C ALA A 205 -16.09 -4.00 3.42
N THR A 206 -15.11 -4.08 2.52
CA THR A 206 -14.98 -5.19 1.56
C THR A 206 -14.75 -6.53 2.26
N MET A 207 -13.94 -6.56 3.33
CA MET A 207 -13.76 -7.76 4.15
C MET A 207 -15.07 -8.19 4.84
N GLY A 208 -15.90 -7.24 5.27
CA GLY A 208 -17.23 -7.54 5.83
C GLY A 208 -18.28 -7.93 4.77
N MET A 209 -18.05 -7.57 3.50
CA MET A 209 -18.90 -7.95 2.36
C MET A 209 -18.61 -9.39 1.89
N TYR A 210 -17.33 -9.75 1.79
CA TYR A 210 -16.86 -10.99 1.18
C TYR A 210 -16.12 -11.87 2.20
N ASP A 211 -16.62 -13.08 2.42
CA ASP A 211 -16.04 -14.02 3.38
C ASP A 211 -14.92 -14.87 2.75
N ILE A 212 -13.97 -15.29 3.59
CA ILE A 212 -12.85 -16.14 3.17
C ILE A 212 -13.29 -17.54 2.73
N SER A 213 -14.48 -17.99 3.14
CA SER A 213 -15.07 -19.25 2.68
C SER A 213 -15.46 -19.19 1.20
N SER A 214 -15.88 -18.02 0.72
CA SER A 214 -16.27 -17.79 -0.68
C SER A 214 -15.07 -17.35 -1.53
N PHE A 215 -14.20 -16.53 -0.95
CA PHE A 215 -12.97 -16.06 -1.56
C PHE A 215 -11.79 -16.48 -0.69
N PRO A 216 -11.16 -17.64 -0.96
CA PRO A 216 -10.06 -18.13 -0.13
C PRO A 216 -8.88 -17.15 -0.12
N MET A 217 -7.96 -17.34 0.83
CA MET A 217 -6.70 -16.60 0.88
C MET A 217 -6.04 -16.56 -0.49
N ASP A 218 -5.54 -15.40 -0.89
CA ASP A 218 -4.92 -15.13 -2.18
C ASP A 218 -5.85 -15.27 -3.40
N ALA A 219 -7.17 -15.32 -3.20
CA ALA A 219 -8.11 -15.17 -4.30
C ALA A 219 -7.86 -13.86 -5.06
N GLU A 220 -8.19 -13.88 -6.35
CA GLU A 220 -8.01 -12.74 -7.25
C GLU A 220 -8.65 -11.46 -6.72
N LEU A 221 -9.84 -11.58 -6.08
CA LEU A 221 -10.49 -10.47 -5.40
C LEU A 221 -9.54 -9.77 -4.43
N TRP A 222 -8.85 -10.50 -3.55
CA TRP A 222 -8.04 -9.90 -2.50
C TRP A 222 -6.78 -9.23 -3.04
N GLN A 223 -6.15 -9.82 -4.05
CA GLN A 223 -4.99 -9.22 -4.71
C GLN A 223 -5.37 -7.98 -5.49
N LEU A 224 -6.49 -8.02 -6.22
CA LEU A 224 -7.01 -6.85 -6.92
C LEU A 224 -7.49 -5.76 -5.95
N ILE A 225 -8.12 -6.09 -4.83
CA ILE A 225 -8.50 -5.09 -3.81
C ILE A 225 -7.25 -4.46 -3.19
N ALA A 226 -6.22 -5.25 -2.87
CA ALA A 226 -4.94 -4.74 -2.38
C ALA A 226 -4.30 -3.76 -3.37
N PHE A 227 -4.25 -4.13 -4.65
CA PHE A 227 -3.73 -3.26 -5.71
C PHE A 227 -4.58 -2.01 -5.94
N CYS A 228 -5.90 -2.20 -6.11
CA CYS A 228 -6.83 -1.15 -6.48
C CYS A 228 -7.06 -0.14 -5.35
N ALA A 229 -7.18 -0.58 -4.11
CA ALA A 229 -7.28 0.33 -2.96
C ALA A 229 -5.95 1.03 -2.66
N GLY A 230 -4.81 0.36 -2.89
CA GLY A 230 -3.49 0.95 -2.72
C GLY A 230 -3.17 2.03 -3.76
N THR A 231 -3.54 1.81 -5.02
CA THR A 231 -3.21 2.72 -6.14
C THR A 231 -4.36 3.68 -6.51
N GLY A 232 -5.61 3.33 -6.23
CA GLY A 232 -6.79 4.15 -6.53
C GLY A 232 -6.77 5.49 -5.81
N GLY A 233 -6.24 5.53 -4.59
CA GLY A 233 -6.00 6.76 -3.82
C GLY A 233 -5.06 7.77 -4.46
N SER A 234 -4.38 7.42 -5.56
CA SER A 234 -3.59 8.36 -6.37
C SER A 234 -4.43 9.14 -7.39
N ILE A 235 -5.64 8.67 -7.72
CA ILE A 235 -6.50 9.33 -8.72
C ILE A 235 -6.90 10.71 -8.22
N PHE A 236 -7.27 10.85 -6.96
CA PHE A 236 -7.48 12.16 -6.33
C PHE A 236 -6.52 12.34 -5.17
N VAL A 237 -5.98 13.55 -5.04
CA VAL A 237 -4.94 13.85 -4.03
C VAL A 237 -5.41 13.67 -2.58
N ILE A 238 -6.71 13.73 -2.32
CA ILE A 238 -7.29 13.49 -1.00
C ILE A 238 -7.50 12.01 -0.68
N GLY A 239 -7.38 11.13 -1.67
CA GLY A 239 -7.69 9.70 -1.54
C GLY A 239 -6.59 8.87 -0.88
N SER A 240 -5.48 9.49 -0.46
CA SER A 240 -4.39 8.80 0.23
C SER A 240 -3.66 9.70 1.21
N ALA A 241 -3.09 9.11 2.26
CA ALA A 241 -2.27 9.83 3.24
C ALA A 241 -1.09 10.56 2.58
N ALA A 242 -0.43 9.91 1.60
CA ALA A 242 0.65 10.52 0.82
C ALA A 242 0.18 11.78 0.08
N GLY A 243 -1.00 11.75 -0.53
CA GLY A 243 -1.59 12.89 -1.22
C GLY A 243 -1.96 14.03 -0.28
N VAL A 244 -2.57 13.74 0.87
CA VAL A 244 -2.90 14.75 1.90
C VAL A 244 -1.63 15.41 2.46
N VAL A 245 -0.57 14.63 2.72
CA VAL A 245 0.74 15.15 3.14
C VAL A 245 1.34 16.05 2.06
N PHE A 246 1.31 15.62 0.80
CA PHE A 246 1.77 16.43 -0.34
C PHE A 246 1.02 17.77 -0.44
N MET A 247 -0.31 17.78 -0.29
CA MET A 247 -1.08 19.03 -0.27
C MET A 247 -0.65 19.95 0.87
N GLY A 248 -0.40 19.40 2.07
CA GLY A 248 0.04 20.18 3.22
C GLY A 248 1.45 20.78 3.04
N MET A 249 2.38 20.01 2.47
CA MET A 249 3.78 20.41 2.29
C MET A 249 3.97 21.39 1.14
N GLU A 250 3.40 21.07 -0.03
CA GLU A 250 3.57 21.84 -1.27
C GLU A 250 2.48 22.91 -1.45
N LYS A 251 1.52 22.98 -0.53
CA LYS A 251 0.33 23.85 -0.62
C LYS A 251 -0.40 23.70 -1.95
N ALA A 252 -0.39 22.48 -2.49
CA ALA A 252 -1.00 22.18 -3.77
C ALA A 252 -2.53 22.11 -3.65
N ASP A 253 -3.23 22.78 -4.55
CA ASP A 253 -4.69 22.76 -4.57
C ASP A 253 -5.26 21.45 -5.13
N PHE A 254 -6.38 21.00 -4.55
CA PHE A 254 -7.11 19.82 -5.04
C PHE A 254 -7.47 19.94 -6.52
N LEU A 255 -8.05 21.06 -6.94
CA LEU A 255 -8.46 21.26 -8.34
C LEU A 255 -7.26 21.32 -9.29
N TRP A 256 -6.11 21.79 -8.81
CA TRP A 256 -4.89 21.77 -9.61
C TRP A 256 -4.44 20.33 -9.86
N TYR A 257 -4.38 19.50 -8.81
CA TYR A 257 -4.01 18.09 -8.94
C TYR A 257 -5.01 17.35 -9.84
N MET A 258 -6.31 17.61 -9.66
CA MET A 258 -7.37 17.03 -10.45
C MET A 258 -7.18 17.26 -11.96
N LYS A 259 -6.82 18.49 -12.33
CA LYS A 259 -6.63 18.86 -13.75
C LYS A 259 -5.30 18.39 -14.32
N LYS A 260 -4.24 18.30 -13.49
CA LYS A 260 -2.86 18.09 -13.97
C LYS A 260 -2.32 16.69 -13.76
N VAL A 261 -2.88 15.91 -12.84
CA VAL A 261 -2.31 14.61 -12.40
C VAL A 261 -3.34 13.49 -12.48
N SER A 262 -4.59 13.72 -12.08
CA SER A 262 -5.61 12.66 -11.98
C SER A 262 -5.81 11.85 -13.25
N GLY A 263 -5.75 12.49 -14.42
CA GLY A 263 -5.84 11.78 -15.70
C GLY A 263 -4.69 10.78 -15.90
N PHE A 264 -3.45 11.19 -15.60
CA PHE A 264 -2.30 10.30 -15.66
C PHE A 264 -2.40 9.18 -14.61
N ALA A 265 -2.76 9.53 -13.38
CA ALA A 265 -2.96 8.55 -12.30
C ALA A 265 -4.01 7.50 -12.67
N PHE A 266 -5.13 7.91 -13.28
CA PHE A 266 -6.16 7.00 -13.75
C PHE A 266 -5.66 6.07 -14.87
N VAL A 267 -4.86 6.58 -15.81
CA VAL A 267 -4.25 5.73 -16.85
C VAL A 267 -3.26 4.74 -16.24
N GLY A 268 -2.47 5.15 -15.24
CA GLY A 268 -1.60 4.26 -14.48
C GLY A 268 -2.37 3.17 -13.75
N TYR A 269 -3.44 3.54 -13.06
CA TYR A 269 -4.36 2.61 -12.39
C TYR A 269 -4.93 1.56 -13.35
N ALA A 270 -5.51 2.00 -14.48
CA ALA A 270 -6.05 1.11 -15.50
C ALA A 270 -4.97 0.22 -16.14
N ALA A 271 -3.78 0.75 -16.40
CA ALA A 271 -2.66 -0.01 -16.94
C ALA A 271 -2.16 -1.07 -15.96
N GLY A 272 -2.12 -0.78 -14.66
CA GLY A 272 -1.76 -1.76 -13.63
C GLY A 272 -2.78 -2.90 -13.52
N ILE A 273 -4.08 -2.59 -13.55
CA ILE A 273 -5.14 -3.62 -13.63
C ILE A 273 -4.94 -4.48 -14.88
N ALA A 274 -4.75 -3.86 -16.05
CA ALA A 274 -4.53 -4.59 -17.30
C ALA A 274 -3.27 -5.49 -17.23
N ALA A 275 -2.19 -5.01 -16.61
CA ALA A 275 -0.98 -5.80 -16.40
C ALA A 275 -1.22 -6.99 -15.45
N TYR A 276 -2.01 -6.80 -14.39
CA TYR A 276 -2.42 -7.88 -13.50
C TYR A 276 -3.20 -8.95 -14.27
N LEU A 277 -4.23 -8.55 -15.02
CA LEU A 277 -5.06 -9.47 -15.78
C LEU A 277 -4.27 -10.19 -16.86
N ALA A 278 -3.37 -9.49 -17.55
CA ALA A 278 -2.48 -10.12 -18.52
C ALA A 278 -1.61 -11.19 -17.85
N ALA A 279 -0.92 -10.84 -16.76
CA ALA A 279 -0.06 -11.78 -16.03
C ALA A 279 -0.84 -12.98 -15.51
N HIS A 280 -2.06 -12.78 -14.99
CA HIS A 280 -2.88 -13.87 -14.47
C HIS A 280 -3.37 -14.81 -15.58
N ASN A 281 -3.84 -14.27 -16.70
CA ASN A 281 -4.27 -15.05 -17.86
C ASN A 281 -3.12 -15.86 -18.49
N PHE A 282 -1.89 -15.31 -18.51
CA PHE A 282 -0.71 -16.04 -18.97
C PHE A 282 -0.38 -17.25 -18.08
N HIS A 283 -0.43 -17.10 -16.75
CA HIS A 283 -0.20 -18.21 -15.81
C HIS A 283 -1.30 -19.27 -15.87
N GLY A 284 -2.57 -18.85 -16.03
CA GLY A 284 -3.69 -19.75 -16.28
C GLY A 284 -3.44 -20.64 -17.49
N SER A 285 -3.09 -20.04 -18.64
CA SER A 285 -2.80 -20.77 -19.89
C SER A 285 -1.67 -21.80 -19.77
N LEU A 286 -0.57 -21.47 -19.08
CA LEU A 286 0.56 -22.39 -18.86
C LEU A 286 0.20 -23.61 -18.00
N SER A 287 -0.67 -23.41 -17.00
CA SER A 287 -1.18 -24.51 -16.16
C SER A 287 -2.12 -25.46 -16.94
N THR A 288 -2.92 -24.93 -17.86
CA THR A 288 -3.78 -25.76 -18.73
C THR A 288 -2.97 -26.55 -19.76
N ILE A 289 -1.89 -25.97 -20.29
CA ILE A 289 -0.99 -26.63 -21.25
C ILE A 289 -0.22 -27.79 -20.59
N THR A 290 0.19 -27.65 -19.33
CA THR A 290 0.86 -28.73 -18.58
C THR A 290 -0.08 -29.88 -18.23
N VAL A 291 -1.36 -29.61 -17.99
CA VAL A 291 -2.40 -30.64 -17.75
C VAL A 291 -2.79 -31.38 -19.04
N GLN A 292 -2.65 -30.76 -20.21
CA GLN A 292 -2.97 -31.37 -21.51
C GLN A 292 -1.80 -32.13 -22.17
N LEU A 293 -0.59 -32.07 -21.60
CA LEU A 293 0.54 -32.90 -22.06
C LEU A 293 0.36 -34.36 -21.56
N PRO A 294 0.23 -35.38 -22.43
CA PRO A 294 -0.06 -36.77 -22.05
C PRO A 294 1.08 -37.49 -21.31
N LEU A 295 2.08 -36.78 -20.79
CA LEU A 295 3.26 -37.40 -20.16
C LEU A 295 3.05 -37.77 -18.69
N PHE A 296 1.91 -37.40 -18.09
CA PHE A 296 1.54 -37.80 -16.71
C PHE A 296 0.11 -38.35 -16.60
N SER A 297 -0.44 -38.97 -17.65
CA SER A 297 -1.49 -39.96 -17.45
C SER A 297 -0.84 -41.32 -17.22
N SER A 298 -0.56 -41.67 -15.97
CA SER A 298 -0.18 -43.04 -15.63
C SER A 298 -0.87 -43.49 -14.34
N SER A 299 -1.77 -44.46 -14.54
CA SER A 299 -2.17 -45.57 -13.64
C SER A 299 -2.73 -45.23 -12.27
#